data_AF-A0A0R2L0M6-F1
#
_entry.id   AF-A0A0R2L0M6-F1
#
_cell.length_a   1.000
_cell.length_b   1.000
_cell.length_c   1.000
_cell.angle_alpha   90.00
_cell.angle_beta   90.00
_cell.angle_gamma   90.00
#
_symmetry.space_group_name_H-M   'P 1'
#
loop_
_entity.id
_entity.type
_entity.pdbx_description
1 polymer ?
#
loop_
_entity_poly.entity_id
_entity_poly.type
_entity_poly.pdbx_seq_one_letter_code
_entity_poly.pdbx_strand_id
1 'polypeptide(L)'
;MMVQDLDKLPYDLDKLKEILSGLKAKEWAFIEHDKDKSENGGLVTPHVHAVIKFENERMLDTLADTLKVKPQYLQVWKGRINNAYSYLIHLTSGAKNKHIYSPKEVVASFDFPKRISEITNRVSKQEIKDALNMYANGGLSQTELKTKIGNLAYAQNLETIKKLNTVLDNQAHQEWLKSFQGQKMTVDWYYGKAGVGKTRLALKEAKESGEQYCVLGSSNDYFQDYDSQDHVVILDELRPNDLKYGDLLKIMDPYQHDKHAPRRYRNVALNIEKLIITTPYKPETFYKMTKIADRRVDTVEQLKRRISKVINVTPELAKKEFGDNHEK
;
A
#
# COMPACT_ATOMS: atom_id res chain seq x y z
N MET A 1 34.59 0.07 -20.54
CA MET A 1 33.83 1.33 -20.50
C MET A 1 34.77 2.44 -20.87
N MET A 2 34.34 3.33 -21.76
CA MET A 2 35.09 4.48 -22.24
C MET A 2 34.36 5.73 -21.80
N VAL A 3 35.10 6.72 -21.31
CA VAL A 3 34.57 8.04 -20.93
C VAL A 3 35.50 9.11 -21.47
N GLN A 4 34.98 10.08 -22.23
CA GLN A 4 35.78 11.17 -22.78
C GLN A 4 34.95 12.43 -23.00
N ASP A 5 35.54 13.60 -22.77
CA ASP A 5 34.92 14.87 -23.09
C ASP A 5 34.78 15.05 -24.61
N LEU A 6 33.62 15.54 -25.06
CA LEU A 6 33.33 15.63 -26.50
C LEU A 6 34.33 16.52 -27.25
N ASP A 7 34.82 17.58 -26.61
CA ASP A 7 35.81 18.51 -27.19
C ASP A 7 37.23 17.91 -27.29
N LYS A 8 37.48 16.75 -26.67
CA LYS A 8 38.75 16.02 -26.74
C LYS A 8 38.73 14.87 -27.73
N LEU A 9 37.58 14.55 -28.31
CA LEU A 9 37.49 13.55 -29.37
C LEU A 9 37.96 14.15 -30.70
N PRO A 10 38.80 13.46 -31.47
CA PRO A 10 39.24 13.93 -32.78
C PRO A 10 38.16 13.76 -33.87
N TYR A 11 36.95 13.38 -33.49
CA TYR A 11 35.84 13.03 -34.39
C TYR A 11 34.49 13.20 -33.69
N ASP A 12 33.40 13.20 -34.45
CA ASP A 12 32.03 13.30 -33.95
C ASP A 12 31.42 11.94 -33.55
N LEU A 13 30.20 11.97 -33.00
CA LEU A 13 29.51 10.76 -32.53
C LEU A 13 29.07 9.83 -33.65
N ASP A 14 28.88 10.33 -34.87
CA ASP A 14 28.60 9.50 -36.04
C ASP A 14 29.84 8.67 -36.41
N LYS A 15 31.02 9.28 -36.38
CA LYS A 15 32.29 8.55 -36.55
C LYS A 15 32.55 7.56 -35.42
N LEU A 16 32.22 7.91 -34.17
CA LEU A 16 32.29 6.97 -33.05
C LEU A 16 31.42 5.74 -33.32
N LYS A 17 30.18 5.94 -33.78
CA LYS A 17 29.27 4.84 -34.15
C LYS A 17 29.86 3.96 -35.25
N GLU A 18 30.47 4.55 -36.28
CA GLU A 18 31.16 3.79 -37.34
C GLU A 18 32.32 2.94 -36.77
N ILE A 19 33.17 3.54 -35.95
CA ILE A 19 34.31 2.86 -35.31
C ILE A 19 33.79 1.68 -34.47
N LEU A 20 32.80 1.91 -33.61
CA LEU A 20 32.19 0.88 -32.76
C LEU A 20 31.54 -0.24 -33.58
N SER A 21 30.89 0.10 -34.69
CA SER A 21 30.29 -0.87 -35.61
C SER A 21 31.33 -1.72 -36.34
N GLY A 22 32.52 -1.16 -36.59
CA GLY A 22 33.67 -1.88 -37.17
C GLY A 22 34.41 -2.78 -36.17
N LEU A 23 34.19 -2.61 -34.87
CA LEU A 23 34.77 -3.50 -33.86
C LEU A 23 34.13 -4.89 -33.94
N LYS A 24 34.95 -5.94 -33.80
CA LYS A 24 34.48 -7.31 -33.53
C LYS A 24 34.01 -7.46 -32.08
N ALA A 25 33.14 -6.54 -31.63
CA ALA A 25 32.50 -6.56 -30.33
C ALA A 25 31.20 -7.38 -30.38
N LYS A 26 30.85 -8.01 -29.26
CA LYS A 26 29.58 -8.74 -29.10
C LYS A 26 28.41 -7.77 -28.98
N GLU A 27 28.58 -6.76 -28.13
CA GLU A 27 27.59 -5.72 -27.86
C GLU A 27 28.34 -4.41 -27.57
N TRP A 28 27.85 -3.29 -28.09
CA TRP A 28 28.26 -1.94 -27.74
C TRP A 28 27.05 -1.01 -27.63
N ALA A 29 27.18 0.00 -26.77
CA ALA A 29 26.20 1.07 -26.57
C ALA A 29 26.91 2.35 -26.09
N PHE A 30 26.47 3.52 -26.55
CA PHE A 30 27.00 4.80 -26.08
C PHE A 30 25.90 5.88 -25.99
N ILE A 31 26.19 6.92 -25.22
CA ILE A 31 25.31 8.07 -25.00
C ILE A 31 26.14 9.32 -24.70
N GLU A 32 25.65 10.46 -25.16
CA GLU A 32 26.14 11.79 -24.81
C GLU A 32 25.53 12.25 -23.47
N HIS A 33 26.38 12.68 -22.56
CA HIS A 33 25.98 13.29 -21.29
C HIS A 33 26.19 14.82 -21.34
N ASP A 34 25.13 15.55 -21.69
CA ASP A 34 25.06 17.00 -21.86
C ASP A 34 24.26 17.75 -20.77
N LYS A 35 23.62 17.02 -19.85
CA LYS A 35 22.63 17.53 -18.85
C LYS A 35 23.08 17.28 -17.40
N ASP A 36 24.28 16.75 -17.21
CA ASP A 36 24.81 16.46 -15.88
C ASP A 36 25.15 17.75 -15.12
N LYS A 37 24.83 17.77 -13.82
CA LYS A 37 25.13 18.88 -12.93
C LYS A 37 26.31 18.54 -12.01
N SER A 38 27.21 19.48 -11.86
CA SER A 38 28.29 19.45 -10.88
C SER A 38 27.75 19.66 -9.47
N GLU A 39 28.54 19.30 -8.45
CA GLU A 39 28.19 19.49 -7.03
C GLU A 39 27.88 20.96 -6.68
N ASN A 40 28.44 21.91 -7.44
CA ASN A 40 28.23 23.36 -7.28
C ASN A 40 27.06 23.91 -8.11
N GLY A 41 26.26 23.05 -8.77
CA GLY A 41 25.06 23.43 -9.50
C GLY A 41 25.26 23.88 -10.96
N GLY A 42 26.51 24.03 -11.41
CA GLY A 42 26.85 24.27 -12.83
C GLY A 42 26.80 23.01 -13.69
N LEU A 43 26.64 23.13 -15.01
CA LEU A 43 26.68 21.97 -15.92
C LEU A 43 28.09 21.38 -16.01
N VAL A 44 28.16 20.05 -16.01
CA VAL A 44 29.39 19.30 -16.30
C VAL A 44 29.67 19.42 -17.80
N THR A 45 30.95 19.45 -18.18
CA THR A 45 31.36 19.41 -19.59
C THR A 45 30.72 18.23 -20.32
N PRO A 46 30.13 18.45 -21.51
CA PRO A 46 29.57 17.37 -22.31
C PRO A 46 30.59 16.28 -22.59
N HIS A 47 30.24 15.04 -22.27
CA HIS A 47 31.13 13.90 -22.39
C HIS A 47 30.36 12.67 -22.86
N VAL A 48 31.05 11.72 -23.50
CA VAL A 48 30.46 10.47 -23.97
C VAL A 48 30.81 9.32 -23.03
N HIS A 49 29.83 8.48 -22.74
CA HIS A 49 30.06 7.16 -22.14
C HIS A 49 29.81 6.08 -23.18
N ALA A 50 30.76 5.15 -23.36
CA ALA A 50 30.58 3.97 -24.21
C ALA A 50 30.89 2.68 -23.46
N VAL A 51 29.95 1.73 -23.53
CA VAL A 51 30.13 0.36 -23.02
C VAL A 51 30.36 -0.55 -24.21
N ILE A 52 31.46 -1.29 -24.19
CA ILE A 52 31.88 -2.21 -25.25
C ILE A 52 32.15 -3.56 -24.60
N LYS A 53 31.51 -4.60 -25.11
CA LYS A 53 31.62 -5.98 -24.65
C LYS A 53 32.19 -6.84 -25.77
N PHE A 54 33.28 -7.54 -25.49
CA PHE A 54 33.89 -8.49 -26.40
C PHE A 54 33.57 -9.92 -25.97
N GLU A 55 33.62 -10.86 -26.92
CA GLU A 55 33.52 -12.30 -26.61
C GLU A 55 34.75 -12.79 -25.84
N ASN A 56 35.93 -12.31 -26.24
CA ASN A 56 37.22 -12.66 -25.68
C ASN A 56 37.95 -11.40 -25.20
N GLU A 57 38.93 -11.58 -24.33
CA GLU A 57 39.76 -10.50 -23.82
C GLU A 57 40.45 -9.72 -24.95
N ARG A 58 40.73 -8.45 -24.66
CA ARG A 58 41.37 -7.49 -25.58
C ARG A 58 42.41 -6.69 -24.82
N MET A 59 43.51 -6.35 -25.50
CA MET A 59 44.47 -5.38 -24.98
C MET A 59 43.85 -3.98 -24.98
N LEU A 60 43.93 -3.30 -23.82
CA LEU A 60 43.38 -1.96 -23.65
C LEU A 60 44.06 -0.95 -24.57
N ASP A 61 45.37 -1.05 -24.75
CA ASP A 61 46.13 -0.13 -25.61
C ASP A 61 45.67 -0.21 -27.06
N THR A 62 45.50 -1.43 -27.59
CA THR A 62 44.97 -1.63 -28.95
C THR A 62 43.56 -1.06 -29.11
N LEU A 63 42.70 -1.22 -28.09
CA LEU A 63 41.36 -0.65 -28.10
C LEU A 63 41.41 0.88 -28.03
N ALA A 64 42.32 1.44 -27.22
CA ALA A 64 42.54 2.88 -27.09
C ALA A 64 43.00 3.49 -28.41
N ASP A 65 43.96 2.87 -29.09
CA ASP A 65 44.46 3.27 -30.41
C ASP A 65 43.38 3.24 -31.49
N THR A 66 42.50 2.24 -31.42
CA THR A 66 41.36 2.09 -32.34
C THR A 66 40.33 3.21 -32.12
N LEU A 67 40.05 3.51 -30.85
CA LEU A 67 39.14 4.58 -30.46
C LEU A 67 39.80 5.97 -30.49
N LYS A 68 41.10 6.09 -30.81
CA LYS A 68 41.87 7.34 -30.76
C LYS A 68 41.74 8.07 -29.41
N VAL A 69 41.71 7.32 -28.32
CA VAL A 69 41.76 7.86 -26.95
C VAL A 69 42.99 7.33 -26.22
N LYS A 70 43.38 7.99 -25.12
CA LYS A 70 44.43 7.46 -24.25
C LYS A 70 43.89 6.28 -23.41
N PRO A 71 44.71 5.27 -23.08
CA PRO A 71 44.28 4.11 -22.28
C PRO A 71 43.62 4.46 -20.95
N GLN A 72 44.02 5.57 -20.31
CA GLN A 72 43.44 6.07 -19.05
C GLN A 72 41.94 6.40 -19.12
N TYR A 73 41.39 6.63 -20.32
CA TYR A 73 39.96 6.88 -20.55
C TYR A 73 39.17 5.58 -20.75
N LEU A 74 39.85 4.43 -20.71
CA LEU A 74 39.24 3.11 -20.75
C LEU A 74 39.34 2.45 -19.37
N GLN A 75 38.19 2.03 -18.87
CA GLN A 75 38.09 1.27 -17.62
C GLN A 75 37.50 -0.12 -17.89
N VAL A 76 38.13 -1.15 -17.33
CA VAL A 76 37.57 -2.50 -17.28
C VAL A 76 36.42 -2.52 -16.26
N TRP A 77 35.21 -2.83 -16.73
CA TRP A 77 34.05 -2.93 -15.87
C TRP A 77 34.08 -4.25 -15.09
N LYS A 78 34.22 -4.19 -13.76
CA LYS A 78 34.35 -5.37 -12.88
C LYS A 78 33.01 -5.96 -12.41
N GLY A 79 31.88 -5.52 -12.95
CA GLY A 79 30.54 -5.93 -12.54
C GLY A 79 29.72 -6.62 -13.64
N ARG A 80 28.44 -6.89 -13.35
CA ARG A 80 27.49 -7.38 -14.35
C ARG A 80 27.32 -6.33 -15.46
N ILE A 81 27.28 -6.77 -16.72
CA ILE A 81 27.13 -5.88 -17.87
C ILE A 81 25.84 -5.06 -17.83
N ASN A 82 24.75 -5.61 -17.27
CA ASN A 82 23.49 -4.91 -17.10
C ASN A 82 23.63 -3.65 -16.23
N ASN A 83 24.52 -3.66 -15.22
CA ASN A 83 24.77 -2.48 -14.41
C ASN A 83 25.53 -1.41 -15.21
N ALA A 84 26.41 -1.81 -16.13
CA ALA A 84 27.08 -0.87 -17.03
C ALA A 84 26.07 -0.20 -17.98
N TYR A 85 25.09 -0.95 -18.50
CA TYR A 85 24.02 -0.38 -19.31
C TYR A 85 23.10 0.55 -18.51
N SER A 86 22.68 0.16 -17.31
CA SER A 86 21.91 1.06 -16.43
C SER A 86 22.70 2.32 -16.05
N TYR A 87 24.04 2.23 -15.96
CA TYR A 87 24.90 3.36 -15.65
C TYR A 87 24.86 4.42 -16.76
N LEU A 88 24.80 4.03 -18.04
CA LEU A 88 24.68 4.96 -19.18
C LEU A 88 23.50 5.92 -19.05
N ILE A 89 22.43 5.52 -18.37
CA ILE A 89 21.22 6.35 -18.20
C ILE A 89 20.97 6.76 -16.75
N HIS A 90 22.00 6.64 -15.90
CA HIS A 90 21.94 6.98 -14.47
C HIS A 90 20.86 6.23 -13.67
N LEU A 91 20.47 5.03 -14.09
CA LEU A 91 19.58 4.13 -13.34
C LEU A 91 20.32 3.21 -12.35
N THR A 92 21.41 3.69 -11.75
CA THR A 92 22.17 2.95 -10.73
C THR A 92 22.12 3.67 -9.38
N SER A 93 22.24 2.92 -8.28
CA SER A 93 22.16 3.46 -6.91
C SER A 93 23.21 4.53 -6.59
N GLY A 94 24.34 4.56 -7.32
CA GLY A 94 25.38 5.58 -7.20
C GLY A 94 25.10 6.90 -7.93
N ALA A 95 24.01 6.99 -8.70
CA ALA A 95 23.68 8.14 -9.54
C ALA A 95 22.48 8.97 -9.04
N LYS A 96 22.12 8.86 -7.74
CA LYS A 96 20.91 9.46 -7.14
C LYS A 96 20.68 10.95 -7.42
N ASN A 97 21.73 11.71 -7.68
CA ASN A 97 21.67 13.16 -7.90
C ASN A 97 21.99 13.59 -9.35
N LYS A 98 22.15 12.63 -10.27
CA LYS A 98 22.47 12.90 -11.69
C LYS A 98 21.20 12.94 -12.55
N HIS A 99 21.32 13.53 -13.74
CA HIS A 99 20.21 13.57 -14.69
C HIS A 99 19.91 12.16 -15.23
N ILE A 100 18.66 11.72 -15.17
CA ILE A 100 18.26 10.42 -15.72
C ILE A 100 17.95 10.58 -17.20
N TYR A 101 18.71 9.90 -18.04
CA TYR A 101 18.55 9.91 -19.49
C TYR A 101 17.48 8.90 -19.95
N SER A 102 16.84 9.21 -21.08
CA SER A 102 15.93 8.29 -21.74
C SER A 102 16.71 7.13 -22.38
N PRO A 103 16.25 5.87 -22.24
CA PRO A 103 16.84 4.74 -22.97
C PRO A 103 16.85 4.92 -24.51
N LYS A 104 16.01 5.80 -25.05
CA LYS A 104 15.96 6.13 -26.48
C LYS A 104 17.10 7.04 -26.94
N GLU A 105 17.76 7.73 -26.01
CA GLU A 105 18.93 8.58 -26.29
C GLU A 105 20.22 7.74 -26.46
N VAL A 106 20.18 6.46 -26.12
CA VAL A 106 21.33 5.55 -26.26
C VAL A 106 21.40 4.98 -27.68
N VAL A 107 22.55 5.13 -28.32
CA VAL A 107 22.87 4.48 -29.59
C VAL A 107 23.55 3.15 -29.30
N ALA A 108 22.99 2.05 -29.79
CA ALA A 108 23.47 0.71 -29.49
C ALA A 108 23.38 -0.26 -30.67
N SER A 109 24.19 -1.31 -30.60
CA SER A 109 24.16 -2.47 -31.51
C SER A 109 23.02 -3.47 -31.25
N PHE A 110 22.18 -3.21 -30.25
CA PHE A 110 21.06 -4.06 -29.83
C PHE A 110 19.90 -3.18 -29.36
N ASP A 111 18.73 -3.80 -29.11
CA ASP A 111 17.56 -3.11 -28.56
C ASP A 111 17.80 -2.71 -27.08
N PHE A 112 18.38 -1.53 -26.90
CA PHE A 112 18.73 -0.98 -25.60
C PHE A 112 17.49 -0.66 -24.75
N PRO A 113 16.43 0.00 -25.27
CA PRO A 113 15.19 0.22 -24.51
C PRO A 113 14.58 -1.07 -23.97
N LYS A 114 14.51 -2.13 -24.79
CA LYS A 114 14.01 -3.44 -24.34
C LYS A 114 14.91 -4.05 -23.26
N ARG A 115 16.24 -3.98 -23.42
CA ARG A 115 17.19 -4.50 -22.42
C ARG A 115 17.05 -3.77 -21.07
N ILE A 116 16.91 -2.44 -21.08
CA ILE A 116 16.70 -1.67 -19.85
C ILE A 116 15.37 -2.04 -19.20
N SER A 117 14.29 -2.17 -19.97
CA SER A 117 13.00 -2.64 -19.46
C SER A 117 13.11 -4.02 -18.80
N GLU A 118 13.86 -4.96 -19.40
CA GLU A 118 14.10 -6.28 -18.81
C GLU A 118 14.95 -6.24 -17.53
N ILE A 119 15.83 -5.24 -17.38
CA ILE A 119 16.65 -5.03 -16.18
C ILE A 119 15.84 -4.39 -15.06
N THR A 120 15.07 -3.33 -15.36
CA THR A 120 14.31 -2.56 -14.36
C THR A 120 13.09 -3.31 -13.85
N ASN A 121 12.46 -4.16 -14.68
CA ASN A 121 11.38 -5.04 -14.25
C ASN A 121 11.86 -6.20 -13.33
N ARG A 122 13.17 -6.31 -13.06
CA ARG A 122 13.76 -7.23 -12.09
C ARG A 122 14.09 -6.52 -10.77
N VAL A 123 13.09 -5.98 -10.07
CA VAL A 123 13.03 -6.30 -8.63
C VAL A 123 12.99 -7.82 -8.61
N SER A 124 13.98 -8.50 -8.03
CA SER A 124 14.16 -9.91 -8.32
C SER A 124 12.88 -10.66 -7.93
N LYS A 125 12.39 -11.55 -8.80
CA LYS A 125 11.20 -12.38 -8.48
C LYS A 125 11.32 -13.04 -7.11
N GLN A 126 12.56 -13.31 -6.70
CA GLN A 126 12.89 -13.81 -5.37
C GLN A 126 12.61 -12.77 -4.27
N GLU A 127 13.06 -11.52 -4.39
CA GLU A 127 12.76 -10.45 -3.43
C GLU A 127 11.25 -10.19 -3.28
N ILE A 128 10.48 -10.23 -4.38
CA ILE A 128 9.01 -10.10 -4.31
C ILE A 128 8.42 -11.29 -3.55
N LYS A 129 8.87 -12.51 -3.85
CA LYS A 129 8.43 -13.72 -3.17
C LYS A 129 8.78 -13.70 -1.68
N ASP A 130 9.97 -13.25 -1.33
CA ASP A 130 10.43 -13.14 0.05
C ASP A 130 9.63 -12.07 0.81
N ALA A 131 9.34 -10.93 0.18
CA ALA A 131 8.47 -9.90 0.75
C ALA A 131 7.04 -10.40 0.96
N LEU A 132 6.47 -11.14 0.00
CA LEU A 132 5.15 -11.77 0.15
C LEU A 132 5.14 -12.83 1.27
N ASN A 133 6.20 -13.62 1.41
CA ASN A 133 6.34 -14.57 2.51
C ASN A 133 6.45 -13.86 3.87
N MET A 134 7.23 -12.78 3.96
CA MET A 134 7.30 -11.97 5.19
C MET A 134 5.92 -11.40 5.55
N TYR A 135 5.18 -10.86 4.56
CA TYR A 135 3.83 -10.38 4.75
C TYR A 135 2.87 -11.48 5.22
N ALA A 136 2.90 -12.66 4.59
CA ALA A 136 2.08 -13.81 4.95
C ALA A 136 2.32 -14.33 6.37
N ASN A 137 3.49 -14.05 6.95
CA ASN A 137 3.85 -14.43 8.31
C ASN A 137 3.75 -13.26 9.31
N GLY A 138 3.08 -12.16 8.94
CA GLY A 138 2.91 -10.99 9.81
C GLY A 138 4.17 -10.15 10.03
N GLY A 139 5.26 -10.42 9.33
CA GLY A 139 6.53 -9.69 9.45
C GLY A 139 6.57 -8.37 8.67
N LEU A 140 5.52 -8.04 7.93
CA LEU A 140 5.32 -6.76 7.24
C LEU A 140 3.85 -6.36 7.32
N SER A 141 3.58 -5.06 7.40
CA SER A 141 2.27 -4.48 7.09
C SER A 141 2.05 -4.39 5.57
N GLN A 142 0.80 -4.19 5.15
CA GLN A 142 0.47 -4.03 3.72
C GLN A 142 1.14 -2.79 3.11
N THR A 143 1.31 -1.71 3.89
CA THR A 143 2.00 -0.48 3.48
C THR A 143 3.50 -0.70 3.31
N GLU A 144 4.12 -1.44 4.22
CA GLU A 144 5.54 -1.80 4.11
C GLU A 144 5.79 -2.75 2.94
N LEU A 145 4.90 -3.72 2.70
CA LEU A 145 4.94 -4.57 1.51
C LEU A 145 4.92 -3.73 0.23
N LYS A 146 3.95 -2.80 0.11
CA LYS A 146 3.82 -1.91 -1.06
C LYS A 146 5.05 -1.06 -1.29
N THR A 147 5.62 -0.51 -0.20
CA THR A 147 6.87 0.27 -0.26
C THR A 147 8.05 -0.60 -0.71
N LYS A 148 8.14 -1.83 -0.20
CA LYS A 148 9.26 -2.74 -0.46
C LYS A 148 9.30 -3.27 -1.89
N ILE A 149 8.16 -3.64 -2.47
CA ILE A 149 8.10 -4.19 -3.85
C ILE A 149 7.80 -3.13 -4.92
N GLY A 150 7.31 -1.96 -4.52
CA GLY A 150 6.91 -0.87 -5.41
C GLY A 150 5.53 -1.06 -6.05
N ASN A 151 4.95 0.04 -6.53
CA ASN A 151 3.56 0.09 -7.01
C ASN A 151 3.26 -0.88 -8.17
N LEU A 152 4.19 -1.02 -9.12
CA LEU A 152 3.98 -1.88 -10.30
C LEU A 152 3.94 -3.37 -9.91
N ALA A 153 4.92 -3.83 -9.12
CA ALA A 153 4.96 -5.21 -8.64
C ALA A 153 3.78 -5.51 -7.71
N TYR A 154 3.37 -4.55 -6.89
CA TYR A 154 2.18 -4.67 -6.06
C TYR A 154 0.92 -4.90 -6.89
N ALA A 155 0.69 -4.08 -7.92
CA ALA A 155 -0.45 -4.23 -8.82
C ALA A 155 -0.44 -5.59 -9.57
N GLN A 156 0.73 -6.04 -10.01
CA GLN A 156 0.89 -7.35 -10.66
C GLN A 156 0.59 -8.54 -9.75
N ASN A 157 0.76 -8.39 -8.44
CA ASN A 157 0.54 -9.45 -7.43
C ASN A 157 -0.75 -9.26 -6.62
N LEU A 158 -1.64 -8.38 -7.04
CA LEU A 158 -2.82 -7.97 -6.27
C LEU A 158 -3.73 -9.15 -5.87
N GLU A 159 -3.95 -10.12 -6.77
CA GLU A 159 -4.78 -11.29 -6.47
C GLU A 159 -4.15 -12.20 -5.41
N THR A 160 -2.83 -12.38 -5.43
CA THR A 160 -2.11 -13.11 -4.39
C THR A 160 -2.22 -12.38 -3.06
N ILE A 161 -2.04 -11.05 -3.06
CA ILE A 161 -2.13 -10.22 -1.86
C ILE A 161 -3.55 -10.32 -1.25
N LYS A 162 -4.61 -10.21 -2.05
CA LYS A 162 -6.00 -10.40 -1.57
C LYS A 162 -6.22 -11.76 -0.90
N LYS A 163 -5.64 -12.83 -1.47
CA LYS A 163 -5.68 -14.17 -0.85
C LYS A 163 -4.89 -14.24 0.45
N LEU A 164 -3.75 -13.56 0.54
CA LEU A 164 -2.98 -13.49 1.78
C LEU A 164 -3.75 -12.72 2.86
N ASN A 165 -4.32 -11.56 2.54
CA ASN A 165 -5.18 -10.81 3.48
C ASN A 165 -6.31 -11.69 4.01
N THR A 166 -6.97 -12.44 3.12
CA THR A 166 -8.01 -13.41 3.49
C THR A 166 -7.55 -14.43 4.53
N VAL A 167 -6.34 -14.97 4.37
CA VAL A 167 -5.77 -15.96 5.30
C VAL A 167 -5.39 -15.30 6.61
N LEU A 168 -4.77 -14.11 6.56
CA LEU A 168 -4.38 -13.34 7.73
C LEU A 168 -5.59 -12.90 8.56
N ASP A 169 -6.64 -12.39 7.93
CA ASP A 169 -7.91 -12.00 8.59
C ASP A 169 -8.53 -13.21 9.31
N ASN A 170 -8.55 -14.37 8.64
CA ASN A 170 -9.06 -15.60 9.24
C ASN A 170 -8.19 -16.06 10.42
N GLN A 171 -6.87 -15.96 10.31
CA GLN A 171 -5.95 -16.30 11.39
C GLN A 171 -6.15 -15.38 12.60
N ALA A 172 -6.17 -14.07 12.38
CA ALA A 172 -6.44 -13.07 13.41
C ALA A 172 -7.79 -13.33 14.10
N HIS A 173 -8.83 -13.67 13.33
CA HIS A 173 -10.14 -14.04 13.90
C HIS A 173 -10.05 -15.29 14.79
N GLN A 174 -9.34 -16.34 14.36
CA GLN A 174 -9.19 -17.55 15.18
C GLN A 174 -8.35 -17.32 16.44
N GLU A 175 -7.34 -16.45 16.38
CA GLU A 175 -6.55 -16.04 17.54
C GLU A 175 -7.41 -15.23 18.52
N TRP A 176 -8.19 -14.28 18.01
CA TRP A 176 -9.13 -13.48 18.79
C TRP A 176 -10.23 -14.33 19.46
N LEU A 177 -10.82 -15.30 18.74
CA LEU A 177 -11.82 -16.21 19.32
C LEU A 177 -11.28 -16.97 20.54
N LYS A 178 -9.99 -17.33 20.52
CA LYS A 178 -9.32 -17.99 21.65
C LYS A 178 -9.06 -17.02 22.80
N SER A 179 -8.57 -15.80 22.52
CA SER A 179 -8.29 -14.81 23.56
C SER A 179 -9.56 -14.26 24.23
N PHE A 180 -10.64 -14.15 23.47
CA PHE A 180 -11.94 -13.64 23.92
C PHE A 180 -12.90 -14.74 24.39
N GLN A 181 -12.43 -15.99 24.50
CA GLN A 181 -13.26 -17.11 24.92
C GLN A 181 -13.81 -16.90 26.34
N GLY A 182 -15.13 -17.06 26.50
CA GLY A 182 -15.81 -16.87 27.79
C GLY A 182 -16.03 -15.41 28.19
N GLN A 183 -15.50 -14.46 27.42
CA GLN A 183 -15.80 -13.04 27.59
C GLN A 183 -17.11 -12.68 26.92
N LYS A 184 -17.70 -11.55 27.33
CA LYS A 184 -18.99 -11.06 26.85
C LYS A 184 -18.78 -9.79 26.03
N MET A 185 -19.24 -9.79 24.78
CA MET A 185 -19.29 -8.55 23.99
C MET A 185 -20.32 -7.60 24.60
N THR A 186 -19.99 -6.31 24.66
CA THR A 186 -20.89 -5.27 25.19
C THR A 186 -21.52 -4.46 24.07
N VAL A 187 -22.77 -4.03 24.27
CA VAL A 187 -23.48 -3.18 23.31
C VAL A 187 -24.07 -1.96 24.02
N ASP A 188 -23.63 -0.77 23.62
CA ASP A 188 -24.07 0.49 24.16
C ASP A 188 -24.97 1.21 23.15
N TRP A 189 -26.19 1.55 23.57
CA TRP A 189 -27.22 2.12 22.71
C TRP A 189 -27.46 3.60 23.05
N TYR A 190 -26.93 4.49 22.23
CA TYR A 190 -27.00 5.94 22.41
C TYR A 190 -28.09 6.52 21.53
N TYR A 191 -29.15 7.01 22.16
CA TYR A 191 -30.28 7.58 21.46
C TYR A 191 -30.59 9.02 21.87
N GLY A 192 -31.23 9.78 21.00
CA GLY A 192 -31.54 11.20 21.26
C GLY A 192 -31.67 12.01 19.97
N LYS A 193 -32.19 13.23 20.08
CA LYS A 193 -32.41 14.13 18.92
C LYS A 193 -31.13 14.32 18.08
N ALA A 194 -31.27 14.71 16.82
CA ALA A 194 -30.14 15.08 15.99
C ALA A 194 -29.36 16.25 16.64
N GLY A 195 -28.03 16.26 16.49
CA GLY A 195 -27.18 17.35 17.00
C GLY A 195 -26.87 17.36 18.50
N VAL A 196 -27.37 16.42 19.30
CA VAL A 196 -27.14 16.38 20.77
C VAL A 196 -25.80 15.79 21.21
N GLY A 197 -24.91 15.42 20.27
CA GLY A 197 -23.57 14.91 20.60
C GLY A 197 -23.42 13.40 20.80
N LYS A 198 -24.35 12.58 20.31
CA LYS A 198 -24.28 11.10 20.40
C LYS A 198 -22.97 10.52 19.85
N THR A 199 -22.60 10.91 18.63
CA THR A 199 -21.37 10.47 17.95
C THR A 199 -20.13 10.91 18.72
N ARG A 200 -20.14 12.14 19.27
CA ARG A 200 -19.04 12.64 20.12
C ARG A 200 -18.87 11.81 21.39
N LEU A 201 -19.97 11.38 22.01
CA LEU A 201 -19.95 10.51 23.19
C LEU A 201 -19.43 9.12 22.86
N ALA A 202 -19.90 8.52 21.76
CA ALA A 202 -19.40 7.24 21.27
C ALA A 202 -17.90 7.29 20.97
N LEU A 203 -17.42 8.34 20.30
CA LEU A 203 -16.01 8.54 19.99
C LEU A 203 -15.15 8.74 21.24
N LYS A 204 -15.63 9.48 22.24
CA LYS A 204 -14.94 9.65 23.52
C LYS A 204 -14.73 8.29 24.19
N GLU A 205 -15.80 7.49 24.29
CA GLU A 205 -15.74 6.19 24.93
C GLU A 205 -14.89 5.17 24.17
N ALA A 206 -14.94 5.17 22.83
CA ALA A 206 -14.05 4.33 22.03
C ALA A 206 -12.58 4.69 22.25
N LYS A 207 -12.24 5.98 22.32
CA LYS A 207 -10.88 6.43 22.63
C LYS A 207 -10.44 6.07 24.05
N GLU A 208 -11.33 6.21 25.03
CA GLU A 208 -11.06 5.88 26.44
C GLU A 208 -10.85 4.37 26.66
N SER A 209 -11.36 3.52 25.77
CA SER A 209 -11.12 2.07 25.84
C SER A 209 -9.64 1.69 25.63
N GLY A 210 -8.87 2.51 24.89
CA GLY A 210 -7.50 2.19 24.49
C GLY A 210 -7.39 1.19 23.33
N GLU A 211 -8.49 0.59 22.90
CA GLU A 211 -8.54 -0.37 21.81
C GLU A 211 -8.64 0.31 20.44
N GLN A 212 -8.24 -0.42 19.40
CA GLN A 212 -8.46 0.04 18.04
C GLN A 212 -9.97 0.06 17.73
N TYR A 213 -10.41 1.15 17.09
CA TYR A 213 -11.82 1.37 16.80
C TYR A 213 -12.07 1.91 15.39
N CYS A 214 -13.27 1.62 14.87
CA CYS A 214 -13.76 2.22 13.64
C CYS A 214 -15.18 2.79 13.79
N VAL A 215 -15.53 3.69 12.88
CA VAL A 215 -16.85 4.32 12.78
C VAL A 215 -17.48 3.93 11.46
N LEU A 216 -18.65 3.31 11.51
CA LEU A 216 -19.39 2.78 10.38
C LEU A 216 -20.74 3.52 10.27
N GLY A 217 -21.18 3.88 9.06
CA GLY A 217 -22.46 4.58 8.85
C GLY A 217 -22.46 5.65 7.76
N SER A 218 -21.31 5.93 7.14
CA SER A 218 -21.16 6.90 6.04
C SER A 218 -21.37 6.31 4.64
N SER A 219 -21.53 4.98 4.52
CA SER A 219 -21.55 4.26 3.26
C SER A 219 -22.79 3.36 3.10
N ASN A 220 -23.11 3.01 1.85
CA ASN A 220 -24.17 2.05 1.53
C ASN A 220 -23.80 0.59 1.88
N ASP A 221 -22.60 0.32 2.40
CA ASP A 221 -22.12 -0.99 2.83
C ASP A 221 -21.49 -0.86 4.22
N TYR A 222 -22.30 -1.16 5.25
CA TYR A 222 -21.99 -0.84 6.65
C TYR A 222 -20.61 -1.30 7.12
N PHE A 223 -20.11 -2.44 6.65
CA PHE A 223 -18.84 -3.01 7.10
C PHE A 223 -17.72 -2.86 6.06
N GLN A 224 -17.87 -1.93 5.11
CA GLN A 224 -16.87 -1.70 4.08
C GLN A 224 -15.52 -1.25 4.65
N ASP A 225 -15.53 -0.43 5.71
CA ASP A 225 -14.33 0.16 6.30
C ASP A 225 -13.90 -0.55 7.60
N TYR A 226 -14.51 -1.70 7.91
CA TYR A 226 -14.14 -2.52 9.07
C TYR A 226 -12.84 -3.30 8.80
N ASP A 227 -11.91 -3.24 9.75
CA ASP A 227 -10.70 -4.04 9.82
C ASP A 227 -10.77 -5.08 10.95
N SER A 228 -10.12 -6.24 10.77
CA SER A 228 -10.09 -7.32 11.77
C SER A 228 -9.48 -6.92 13.12
N GLN A 229 -8.68 -5.85 13.16
CA GLN A 229 -8.11 -5.31 14.39
C GLN A 229 -9.06 -4.35 15.12
N ASP A 230 -10.19 -3.96 14.52
CA ASP A 230 -11.15 -3.06 15.17
C ASP A 230 -11.99 -3.84 16.20
N HIS A 231 -11.58 -3.77 17.46
CA HIS A 231 -12.26 -4.41 18.59
C HIS A 231 -13.41 -3.57 19.15
N VAL A 232 -13.40 -2.25 18.88
CA VAL A 232 -14.51 -1.34 19.21
C VAL A 232 -15.13 -0.80 17.92
N VAL A 233 -16.43 -1.04 17.73
CA VAL A 233 -17.15 -0.60 16.53
C VAL A 233 -18.24 0.38 16.90
N ILE A 234 -18.25 1.54 16.24
CA ILE A 234 -19.33 2.52 16.34
C ILE A 234 -20.21 2.38 15.09
N LEU A 235 -21.45 1.90 15.25
CA LEU A 235 -22.50 2.02 14.22
C LEU A 235 -23.17 3.38 14.39
N ASP A 236 -22.63 4.37 13.69
CA ASP A 236 -23.09 5.74 13.76
C ASP A 236 -24.35 5.93 12.92
N GLU A 237 -25.27 6.73 13.44
CA GLU A 237 -26.51 7.14 12.79
C GLU A 237 -27.45 5.99 12.36
N LEU A 238 -27.35 4.79 12.93
CA LEU A 238 -28.18 3.64 12.56
C LEU A 238 -29.68 3.98 12.57
N ARG A 239 -30.35 3.78 11.43
CA ARG A 239 -31.79 3.96 11.25
C ARG A 239 -32.51 2.61 11.10
N PRO A 240 -33.82 2.56 11.38
CA PRO A 240 -34.62 1.37 11.13
C PRO A 240 -34.53 0.96 9.65
N ASN A 241 -34.32 -0.33 9.40
CA ASN A 241 -34.17 -0.96 8.07
C ASN A 241 -32.80 -0.78 7.38
N ASP A 242 -31.86 -0.07 7.99
CA ASP A 242 -30.49 0.03 7.47
C ASP A 242 -29.79 -1.33 7.47
N LEU A 243 -30.04 -2.13 8.51
CA LEU A 243 -29.70 -3.53 8.59
C LEU A 243 -30.98 -4.36 8.71
N LYS A 244 -30.97 -5.57 8.16
CA LYS A 244 -32.03 -6.55 8.44
C LYS A 244 -32.02 -6.84 9.93
N TYR A 245 -33.19 -6.91 10.54
CA TYR A 245 -33.31 -7.08 11.99
C TYR A 245 -32.59 -8.33 12.51
N GLY A 246 -32.73 -9.47 11.81
CA GLY A 246 -32.01 -10.70 12.17
C GLY A 246 -30.49 -10.58 12.07
N ASP A 247 -29.96 -9.79 11.12
CA ASP A 247 -28.51 -9.55 11.01
C ASP A 247 -28.02 -8.64 12.14
N LEU A 248 -28.80 -7.60 12.49
CA LEU A 248 -28.53 -6.77 13.66
C LEU A 248 -28.50 -7.60 14.95
N LEU A 249 -29.44 -8.53 15.14
CA LEU A 249 -29.45 -9.43 16.30
C LEU A 249 -28.22 -10.34 16.37
N LYS A 250 -27.73 -10.84 15.22
CA LYS A 250 -26.50 -11.64 15.15
C LYS A 250 -25.26 -10.81 15.48
N ILE A 251 -25.15 -9.61 14.90
CA ILE A 251 -24.04 -8.68 15.15
C ILE A 251 -23.99 -8.32 16.64
N MET A 252 -25.15 -8.04 17.26
CA MET A 252 -25.26 -7.68 18.67
C MET A 252 -25.19 -8.88 19.63
N ASP A 253 -25.01 -10.11 19.15
CA ASP A 253 -25.00 -11.26 20.05
C ASP A 253 -23.79 -11.22 21.01
N PRO A 254 -24.02 -11.24 22.33
CA PRO A 254 -22.96 -11.04 23.32
C PRO A 254 -22.09 -12.28 23.56
N TYR A 255 -22.50 -13.46 23.09
CA TYR A 255 -21.80 -14.73 23.36
C TYR A 255 -21.40 -15.48 22.09
N GLN A 256 -22.17 -15.33 20.99
CA GLN A 256 -21.78 -15.93 19.72
C GLN A 256 -20.77 -15.04 19.00
N HIS A 257 -19.49 -15.31 19.26
CA HIS A 257 -18.36 -14.50 18.77
C HIS A 257 -17.93 -14.87 17.34
N ASP A 258 -18.11 -16.12 16.91
CA ASP A 258 -17.90 -16.52 15.52
C ASP A 258 -19.09 -16.07 14.65
N LYS A 259 -19.07 -14.79 14.31
CA LYS A 259 -20.11 -14.12 13.55
C LYS A 259 -19.50 -13.29 12.43
N HIS A 260 -20.26 -13.19 11.36
CA HIS A 260 -19.84 -12.52 10.15
C HIS A 260 -20.86 -11.46 9.74
N ALA A 261 -20.39 -10.30 9.32
CA ALA A 261 -21.22 -9.29 8.68
C ALA A 261 -21.22 -9.46 7.15
N PRO A 262 -22.34 -9.17 6.49
CA PRO A 262 -22.35 -9.04 5.03
C PRO A 262 -21.53 -7.82 4.62
N ARG A 263 -20.59 -8.02 3.69
CA ARG A 263 -19.89 -6.96 2.95
C ARG A 263 -20.00 -7.30 1.45
N ARG A 264 -19.94 -6.32 0.56
CA ARG A 264 -20.04 -6.58 -0.89
C ARG A 264 -18.99 -7.63 -1.30
N TYR A 265 -19.45 -8.65 -2.02
CA TYR A 265 -18.65 -9.75 -2.58
C TYR A 265 -18.08 -10.78 -1.57
N ARG A 266 -18.11 -10.52 -0.25
CA ARG A 266 -17.68 -11.49 0.77
C ARG A 266 -18.21 -11.14 2.17
N ASN A 267 -18.47 -12.14 3.00
CA ASN A 267 -18.70 -11.93 4.44
C ASN A 267 -17.38 -11.61 5.16
N VAL A 268 -17.42 -10.67 6.11
CA VAL A 268 -16.28 -10.31 6.97
C VAL A 268 -16.49 -10.85 8.38
N ALA A 269 -15.49 -11.53 8.94
CA ALA A 269 -15.52 -12.01 10.32
C ALA A 269 -15.39 -10.82 11.27
N LEU A 270 -16.12 -10.83 12.39
CA LEU A 270 -16.19 -9.71 13.32
C LEU A 270 -15.50 -10.05 14.65
N ASN A 271 -14.41 -9.34 14.95
CA ASN A 271 -13.66 -9.41 16.21
C ASN A 271 -14.11 -8.35 17.22
N ILE A 272 -15.43 -8.16 17.36
CA ILE A 272 -15.99 -7.03 18.11
C ILE A 272 -16.13 -7.39 19.59
N GLU A 273 -15.49 -6.62 20.45
CA GLU A 273 -15.60 -6.71 21.91
C GLU A 273 -16.58 -5.68 22.47
N LYS A 274 -16.66 -4.51 21.82
CA LYS A 274 -17.61 -3.45 22.15
C LYS A 274 -18.26 -2.86 20.90
N LEU A 275 -19.58 -2.81 20.92
CA LEU A 275 -20.40 -2.19 19.89
C LEU A 275 -21.11 -0.96 20.46
N ILE A 276 -20.92 0.21 19.87
CA ILE A 276 -21.63 1.43 20.23
C ILE A 276 -22.56 1.79 19.08
N ILE A 277 -23.86 1.90 19.35
CA ILE A 277 -24.87 2.26 18.36
C ILE A 277 -25.32 3.68 18.65
N THR A 278 -25.26 4.57 17.67
CA THR A 278 -25.89 5.89 17.77
C THR A 278 -27.13 5.95 16.87
N THR A 279 -28.23 6.47 17.39
CA THR A 279 -29.50 6.50 16.65
C THR A 279 -30.44 7.59 17.20
N PRO A 280 -31.44 8.09 16.46
CA PRO A 280 -32.45 8.98 17.03
C PRO A 280 -33.49 8.23 17.88
N TYR A 281 -33.55 6.90 17.81
CA TYR A 281 -34.64 6.11 18.38
C TYR A 281 -34.19 5.27 19.57
N LYS A 282 -34.96 5.28 20.65
CA LYS A 282 -34.81 4.26 21.71
C LYS A 282 -35.13 2.85 21.17
N PRO A 283 -34.64 1.77 21.79
CA PRO A 283 -34.76 0.41 21.25
C PRO A 283 -36.19 0.00 20.87
N GLU A 284 -37.19 0.32 21.68
CA GLU A 284 -38.59 -0.04 21.39
C GLU A 284 -39.14 0.71 20.19
N THR A 285 -38.78 1.99 20.04
CA THR A 285 -39.21 2.80 18.89
C THR A 285 -38.52 2.32 17.61
N PHE A 286 -37.20 2.04 17.70
CA PHE A 286 -36.43 1.47 16.60
C PHE A 286 -37.05 0.15 16.11
N TYR A 287 -37.37 -0.76 17.03
CA TYR A 287 -38.04 -2.03 16.74
C TYR A 287 -39.41 -1.85 16.07
N LYS A 288 -40.23 -0.91 16.55
CA LYS A 288 -41.54 -0.63 15.96
C LYS A 288 -41.41 -0.17 14.50
N MET A 289 -40.41 0.65 14.20
CA MET A 289 -40.18 1.22 12.87
C MET A 289 -39.42 0.27 11.91
N THR A 290 -38.83 -0.81 12.42
CA THR A 290 -38.11 -1.79 11.60
C THR A 290 -39.08 -2.77 10.94
N LYS A 291 -38.87 -3.08 9.66
CA LYS A 291 -39.59 -4.11 8.91
C LYS A 291 -39.09 -5.48 9.34
N ILE A 292 -39.99 -6.27 9.91
CA ILE A 292 -39.70 -7.61 10.45
C ILE A 292 -40.75 -8.57 9.88
N ALA A 293 -40.30 -9.68 9.31
CA ALA A 293 -41.17 -10.64 8.64
C ALA A 293 -42.11 -11.36 9.63
N ASP A 294 -41.58 -11.81 10.78
CA ASP A 294 -42.38 -12.42 11.84
C ASP A 294 -41.99 -11.86 13.22
N ARG A 295 -42.78 -10.91 13.72
CA ARG A 295 -42.58 -10.26 15.03
C ARG A 295 -42.84 -11.18 16.22
N ARG A 296 -43.41 -12.39 16.01
CA ARG A 296 -43.58 -13.39 17.07
C ARG A 296 -42.28 -14.13 17.37
N VAL A 297 -41.42 -14.25 16.35
CA VAL A 297 -40.10 -14.88 16.45
C VAL A 297 -39.05 -13.82 16.80
N ASP A 298 -39.02 -12.74 16.00
CA ASP A 298 -38.10 -11.63 16.15
C ASP A 298 -38.73 -10.53 17.01
N THR A 299 -38.72 -10.76 18.33
CA THR A 299 -39.36 -9.88 19.32
C THR A 299 -38.45 -8.75 19.79
N VAL A 300 -39.02 -7.69 20.38
CA VAL A 300 -38.23 -6.57 20.93
C VAL A 300 -37.31 -7.00 22.07
N GLU A 301 -37.67 -8.05 22.81
CA GLU A 301 -36.88 -8.64 23.90
C GLU A 301 -35.59 -9.26 23.36
N GLN A 302 -35.59 -9.81 22.13
CA GLN A 302 -34.37 -10.30 21.48
C GLN A 302 -33.35 -9.18 21.28
N LEU A 303 -33.80 -7.97 20.94
CA LEU A 303 -32.94 -6.80 20.84
C LEU A 303 -32.50 -6.33 22.23
N LYS A 304 -33.46 -6.11 23.14
CA LYS A 304 -33.18 -5.51 24.46
C LYS A 304 -32.20 -6.33 25.29
N ARG A 305 -32.29 -7.66 25.28
CA ARG A 305 -31.38 -8.52 26.06
C ARG A 305 -29.91 -8.50 25.58
N ARG A 306 -29.67 -8.00 24.37
CA ARG A 306 -28.34 -7.86 23.77
C ARG A 306 -27.71 -6.49 24.05
N ILE A 307 -28.50 -5.53 24.52
CA ILE A 307 -28.03 -4.19 24.87
C ILE A 307 -27.53 -4.21 26.32
N SER A 308 -26.27 -3.86 26.52
CA SER A 308 -25.64 -3.72 27.84
C SER A 308 -26.07 -2.42 28.52
N LYS A 309 -26.13 -1.32 27.76
CA LYS A 309 -26.40 0.02 28.28
C LYS A 309 -27.27 0.79 27.31
N VAL A 310 -28.25 1.53 27.82
CA VAL A 310 -29.07 2.45 27.02
C VAL A 310 -28.88 3.86 27.60
N ILE A 311 -28.44 4.82 26.77
CA ILE A 311 -28.27 6.22 27.17
C ILE A 311 -29.13 7.11 26.28
N ASN A 312 -29.99 7.92 26.92
CA ASN A 312 -30.61 9.05 26.28
C ASN A 312 -29.63 10.24 26.31
N VAL A 313 -29.03 10.55 25.17
CA VAL A 313 -28.13 11.68 25.03
C VAL A 313 -28.97 12.95 24.86
N THR A 314 -28.92 13.79 25.88
CA THR A 314 -29.57 15.10 25.90
C THR A 314 -28.53 16.21 25.87
N PRO A 315 -28.91 17.45 25.51
CA PRO A 315 -28.02 18.60 25.59
C PRO A 315 -27.37 18.78 26.97
N GLU A 316 -28.11 18.49 28.05
CA GLU A 316 -27.62 18.59 29.42
C GLU A 316 -26.53 17.55 29.72
N LEU A 317 -26.73 16.31 29.25
CA LEU A 317 -25.70 15.27 29.36
C LEU A 317 -24.45 15.65 28.55
N ALA A 318 -24.64 16.12 27.32
CA ALA A 318 -23.53 16.56 26.48
C ALA A 318 -22.74 17.71 27.12
N LYS A 319 -23.43 18.71 27.68
CA LYS A 319 -22.80 19.81 28.42
C LYS A 319 -22.03 19.32 29.65
N LYS A 320 -22.55 18.32 30.38
CA LYS A 320 -21.83 17.71 31.51
C LYS A 320 -20.57 16.97 31.05
N GLU A 321 -20.65 16.23 29.95
CA GLU A 321 -19.57 15.39 29.45
C GLU A 321 -18.46 16.15 28.71
N PHE A 322 -18.80 17.29 28.09
CA PHE A 322 -17.91 18.02 27.19
C PHE A 322 -17.69 19.50 27.57
N GLY A 323 -18.37 20.01 28.58
CA GLY A 323 -18.38 21.43 28.93
C GLY A 323 -19.18 22.29 27.93
N ASP A 324 -19.09 23.62 28.07
CA ASP A 324 -19.79 24.60 27.21
C ASP A 324 -19.18 24.78 25.81
N ASN A 325 -18.11 24.04 25.47
CA ASN A 325 -17.47 24.10 24.15
C ASN A 325 -18.28 23.27 23.13
N HIS A 326 -19.39 23.85 22.70
CA HIS A 326 -20.04 23.57 21.43
C HIS A 326 -19.32 24.34 20.31
N GLU A 327 -18.13 23.91 19.93
CA GLU A 327 -17.60 24.26 18.61
C GLU A 327 -18.02 23.18 17.60
N LYS A 328 -18.48 23.70 16.47
CA LYS A 328 -19.23 23.02 15.41
C LYS A 328 -18.41 21.97 14.66
#